data_AF-X0WN17-F1
#
_entry.id   AF-X0WN17-F1
#
_cell.length_a   1.000
_cell.length_b   1.000
_cell.length_c   1.000
_cell.angle_alpha   90.00
_cell.angle_beta   90.00
_cell.angle_gamma   90.00
#
_symmetry.space_group_name_H-M   'P 1'
#
loop_
_entity.id
_entity.type
_entity.pdbx_description
1 polymer ?
#
loop_
_entity_poly.entity_id
_entity_poly.type
_entity_poly.pdbx_seq_one_letter_code
_entity_poly.pdbx_strand_id
1 'polypeptide(L)'
;TGRFLNAAISEGAKQGLGLGRSVGAMLIREDFHYNRYSLLAKAYELDIPVTVHVAIGTDVIHFHPNVDGESIGMTSHLDFRIFARLISQLEGGVFINLGSAVILPEVFLKALTLVRNLGHKVRDFTTVNMDFIRHYRPMTNVVHRPTLEGGKGYCLVGHHEIMFPLLAAAVIEALHEIGH
;
A
#
# COMPACT_ATOMS: atom_id res chain seq x y z
N THR A 1 -1.45 5.70 22.61
CA THR A 1 -1.44 5.35 21.18
C THR A 1 -1.70 3.87 20.91
N GLY A 2 -0.89 2.94 21.44
CA GLY A 2 -1.07 1.49 21.18
C GLY A 2 -2.45 0.91 21.55
N ARG A 3 -3.06 1.39 22.65
CA ARG A 3 -4.43 1.02 23.04
C ARG A 3 -5.49 1.42 22.01
N PHE A 4 -5.43 2.65 21.48
CA PHE A 4 -6.39 3.15 20.49
C PHE A 4 -6.27 2.39 19.17
N LEU A 5 -5.05 2.12 18.72
CA LEU A 5 -4.81 1.35 17.51
C LEU A 5 -5.33 -0.09 17.63
N ASN A 6 -4.99 -0.80 18.70
CA ASN A 6 -5.51 -2.16 18.91
C ASN A 6 -7.04 -2.18 19.01
N ALA A 7 -7.65 -1.21 19.71
CA ALA A 7 -9.10 -1.10 19.77
C ALA A 7 -9.71 -0.84 18.38
N ALA A 8 -9.09 0.01 17.56
CA ALA A 8 -9.53 0.27 16.18
C ALA A 8 -9.44 -0.99 15.31
N ILE A 9 -8.37 -1.78 15.45
CA ILE A 9 -8.18 -3.04 14.71
C ILE A 9 -9.25 -4.05 15.10
N SER A 10 -9.49 -4.23 16.40
CA SER A 10 -10.51 -5.17 16.89
C SER A 10 -11.94 -4.75 16.56
N GLU A 11 -12.23 -3.45 16.57
CA GLU A 11 -13.55 -2.94 16.16
C GLU A 11 -13.74 -3.06 14.65
N GLY A 12 -12.71 -2.70 13.88
CA GLY A 12 -12.69 -2.87 12.43
C GLY A 12 -12.91 -4.32 12.00
N ALA A 13 -12.26 -5.26 12.68
CA ALA A 13 -12.47 -6.68 12.52
C ALA A 13 -13.96 -7.07 12.65
N LYS A 14 -14.63 -6.65 13.72
CA LYS A 14 -16.07 -6.93 13.93
C LYS A 14 -16.96 -6.32 12.87
N GLN A 15 -16.55 -5.18 12.30
CA GLN A 15 -17.29 -4.47 11.26
C GLN A 15 -16.96 -4.94 9.84
N GLY A 16 -16.03 -5.90 9.67
CA GLY A 16 -15.59 -6.36 8.36
C GLY A 16 -14.80 -5.30 7.57
N LEU A 17 -14.06 -4.45 8.28
CA LEU A 17 -13.20 -3.41 7.71
C LEU A 17 -11.74 -3.87 7.64
N GLY A 18 -11.05 -3.43 6.59
CA GLY A 18 -9.59 -3.55 6.48
C GLY A 18 -8.86 -2.72 7.54
N LEU A 19 -7.61 -3.06 7.86
CA LEU A 19 -6.86 -2.43 8.95
C LEU A 19 -6.66 -0.94 8.67
N GLY A 20 -6.22 -0.58 7.46
CA GLY A 20 -6.00 0.81 7.07
C GLY A 20 -7.26 1.67 7.21
N ARG A 21 -8.40 1.16 6.71
CA ARG A 21 -9.71 1.83 6.83
C ARG A 21 -10.17 1.95 8.29
N SER A 22 -9.93 0.92 9.10
CA SER A 22 -10.32 0.90 10.52
C SER A 22 -9.57 1.96 11.34
N VAL A 23 -8.27 2.12 11.10
CA VAL A 23 -7.47 3.16 11.75
C VAL A 23 -7.87 4.54 11.24
N GLY A 24 -8.09 4.71 9.93
CA GLY A 24 -8.58 5.98 9.37
C GLY A 24 -9.93 6.41 9.96
N ALA A 25 -10.87 5.48 10.08
CA ALA A 25 -12.18 5.72 10.70
C ALA A 25 -12.05 6.16 12.16
N MET A 26 -11.18 5.47 12.92
CA MET A 26 -10.92 5.83 14.32
C MET A 26 -10.32 7.23 14.43
N LEU A 27 -9.34 7.58 13.59
CA LEU A 27 -8.74 8.92 13.63
C LEU A 27 -9.79 10.02 13.44
N ILE A 28 -10.69 9.88 12.47
CA ILE A 28 -11.76 10.84 12.21
C ILE A 28 -12.77 10.89 13.36
N ARG A 29 -13.17 9.73 13.89
CA ARG A 29 -14.13 9.66 15.00
C ARG A 29 -13.60 10.31 16.29
N GLU A 30 -12.32 10.11 16.61
CA GLU A 30 -11.70 10.67 17.82
C GLU A 30 -11.27 12.14 17.66
N ASP A 31 -11.41 12.71 16.45
CA ASP A 31 -11.11 14.12 16.12
C ASP A 31 -9.75 14.63 16.64
N PHE A 32 -8.67 13.89 16.38
CA PHE A 32 -7.34 14.32 16.80
C PHE A 32 -6.91 15.60 16.08
N HIS A 33 -6.31 16.52 16.85
CA HIS A 33 -5.84 17.83 16.39
C HIS A 33 -4.96 17.81 15.12
N TYR A 34 -4.20 16.74 14.90
CA TYR A 34 -3.27 16.59 13.77
C TYR A 34 -3.77 15.66 12.65
N ASN A 35 -5.06 15.31 12.62
CA ASN A 35 -5.66 14.48 11.56
C ASN A 35 -5.39 15.02 10.16
N ARG A 36 -5.27 16.35 10.01
CA ARG A 36 -4.93 16.99 8.72
C ARG A 36 -3.61 16.53 8.10
N TYR A 37 -2.69 16.00 8.91
CA TYR A 37 -1.39 15.48 8.44
C TYR A 37 -1.36 13.94 8.32
N SER A 38 -2.43 13.24 8.70
CA SER A 38 -2.49 11.78 8.63
C SER A 38 -3.00 11.31 7.28
N LEU A 39 -2.20 10.49 6.58
CA LEU A 39 -2.61 9.84 5.34
C LEU A 39 -3.84 8.95 5.54
N LEU A 40 -3.94 8.23 6.66
CA LEU A 40 -5.06 7.34 6.95
C LEU A 40 -6.36 8.10 7.20
N ALA A 41 -6.27 9.24 7.90
CA ALA A 41 -7.43 10.10 8.15
C ALA A 41 -7.94 10.70 6.83
N LYS A 42 -7.04 11.29 6.04
CA LYS A 42 -7.39 11.91 4.76
C LYS A 42 -7.92 10.90 3.74
N ALA A 43 -7.30 9.72 3.66
CA ALA A 43 -7.79 8.68 2.77
C ALA A 43 -9.19 8.17 3.17
N TYR A 44 -9.47 8.06 4.47
CA TYR A 44 -10.82 7.71 4.94
C TYR A 44 -11.86 8.78 4.57
N GLU A 45 -11.55 10.07 4.78
CA GLU A 45 -12.44 11.18 4.40
C GLU A 45 -12.72 11.23 2.89
N LEU A 46 -11.72 10.90 2.07
CA LEU A 46 -11.82 10.93 0.60
C LEU A 46 -12.32 9.59 0.00
N ASP A 47 -12.67 8.61 0.83
CA ASP A 47 -13.01 7.22 0.43
C ASP A 47 -11.96 6.57 -0.48
N ILE A 48 -10.67 6.89 -0.25
CA ILE A 48 -9.53 6.28 -0.93
C ILE A 48 -9.11 5.03 -0.15
N PRO A 49 -9.07 3.84 -0.79
CA PRO A 49 -8.64 2.62 -0.11
C PRO A 49 -7.20 2.73 0.41
N VAL A 50 -7.00 2.39 1.68
CA VAL A 50 -5.67 2.16 2.26
C VAL A 50 -5.64 0.77 2.88
N THR A 51 -4.62 0.01 2.51
CA THR A 51 -4.38 -1.34 2.98
C THR A 51 -3.11 -1.39 3.82
N VAL A 52 -3.13 -2.13 4.92
CA VAL A 52 -1.97 -2.35 5.79
C VAL A 52 -1.68 -3.84 5.83
N HIS A 53 -0.49 -4.21 5.37
CA HIS A 53 -0.05 -5.61 5.30
C HIS A 53 0.91 -5.89 6.46
N VAL A 54 0.36 -6.41 7.54
CA VAL A 54 1.08 -6.59 8.80
C VAL A 54 2.13 -7.69 8.70
N ALA A 55 3.36 -7.36 9.09
CA ALA A 55 4.40 -8.31 9.44
C ALA A 55 4.51 -8.36 10.97
N ILE A 56 4.12 -9.48 11.57
CA ILE A 56 4.11 -9.59 13.04
C ILE A 56 5.55 -9.44 13.57
N GLY A 57 5.70 -8.58 14.58
CA GLY A 57 7.00 -8.24 15.17
C GLY A 57 7.71 -7.03 14.56
N THR A 58 7.20 -6.42 13.48
CA THR A 58 7.80 -5.20 12.92
C THR A 58 7.28 -3.92 13.58
N ASP A 59 6.01 -3.92 13.99
CA ASP A 59 5.40 -2.77 14.68
C ASP A 59 5.36 -2.92 16.20
N VAL A 60 5.50 -1.77 16.87
CA VAL A 60 5.46 -1.66 18.33
C VAL A 60 4.09 -1.99 18.94
N ILE A 61 3.02 -2.01 18.15
CA ILE A 61 1.68 -2.33 18.65
C ILE A 61 1.51 -3.84 18.91
N HIS A 62 2.38 -4.69 18.37
CA HIS A 62 2.27 -6.14 18.46
C HIS A 62 2.62 -6.71 19.85
N PHE A 63 3.35 -5.99 20.68
CA PHE A 63 3.68 -6.41 22.05
C PHE A 63 2.75 -5.79 23.10
N HIS A 64 1.77 -4.99 22.69
CA HIS A 64 0.84 -4.35 23.61
C HIS A 64 -0.12 -5.39 24.22
N PRO A 65 -0.47 -5.33 25.54
CA PRO A 65 -1.32 -6.33 26.19
C PRO A 65 -2.71 -6.52 25.56
N ASN A 66 -3.23 -5.49 24.90
CA ASN A 66 -4.52 -5.51 24.21
C ASN A 66 -4.43 -5.97 22.75
N VAL A 67 -3.29 -6.51 22.32
CA VAL A 67 -3.16 -7.05 20.96
C VAL A 67 -4.08 -8.24 20.79
N ASP A 68 -4.81 -8.28 19.68
CA ASP A 68 -5.60 -9.43 19.28
C ASP A 68 -5.13 -9.93 17.91
N GLY A 69 -4.49 -11.10 17.93
CA GLY A 69 -3.91 -11.70 16.73
C GLY A 69 -4.95 -12.10 15.69
N GLU A 70 -6.17 -12.47 16.14
CA GLU A 70 -7.28 -12.77 15.24
C GLU A 70 -7.70 -11.53 14.45
N SER A 71 -7.95 -10.42 15.16
CA SER A 71 -8.31 -9.15 14.52
C SER A 71 -7.22 -8.65 13.57
N ILE A 72 -5.94 -8.75 13.94
CA ILE A 72 -4.82 -8.39 13.06
C ILE A 72 -4.82 -9.24 11.79
N GLY A 73 -4.90 -10.57 11.94
CA GLY A 73 -4.89 -11.49 10.81
C GLY A 73 -6.08 -11.25 9.87
N MET A 74 -7.28 -11.09 10.43
CA MET A 74 -8.50 -10.87 9.66
C MET A 74 -8.47 -9.54 8.88
N THR A 75 -8.12 -8.44 9.55
CA THR A 75 -8.09 -7.11 8.92
C THR A 75 -6.96 -6.97 7.89
N SER A 76 -5.77 -7.52 8.17
CA SER A 76 -4.62 -7.55 7.24
C SER A 76 -4.90 -8.43 6.01
N HIS A 77 -5.56 -9.58 6.21
CA HIS A 77 -5.96 -10.45 5.09
C HIS A 77 -7.06 -9.81 4.23
N LEU A 78 -8.02 -9.12 4.84
CA LEU A 78 -9.01 -8.35 4.10
C LEU A 78 -8.36 -7.23 3.28
N ASP A 79 -7.38 -6.52 3.87
CA ASP A 79 -6.56 -5.54 3.17
C ASP A 79 -5.81 -6.15 1.98
N PHE A 80 -5.28 -7.36 2.11
CA PHE A 80 -4.71 -8.09 0.96
C PHE A 80 -5.73 -8.32 -0.16
N ARG A 81 -6.98 -8.71 0.17
CA ARG A 81 -8.05 -8.92 -0.83
C ARG A 81 -8.47 -7.61 -1.51
N ILE A 82 -8.56 -6.51 -0.75
CA ILE A 82 -8.81 -5.17 -1.29
C ILE A 82 -7.68 -4.77 -2.24
N PHE A 83 -6.44 -4.95 -1.83
CA PHE A 83 -5.29 -4.66 -2.67
C PHE A 83 -5.28 -5.52 -3.95
N ALA A 84 -5.54 -6.82 -3.86
CA ALA A 84 -5.68 -7.68 -5.03
C ALA A 84 -6.79 -7.20 -5.99
N ARG A 85 -7.90 -6.68 -5.46
CA ARG A 85 -8.94 -6.05 -6.30
C ARG A 85 -8.40 -4.82 -7.05
N LEU A 86 -7.59 -3.97 -6.42
CA LEU A 86 -6.94 -2.85 -7.10
C LEU A 86 -5.96 -3.35 -8.18
N ILE A 87 -5.17 -4.39 -7.88
CA ILE A 87 -4.24 -4.99 -8.85
C ILE A 87 -4.97 -5.58 -10.06
N SER A 88 -6.20 -6.09 -9.88
CA SER A 88 -7.01 -6.59 -11.01
C SER A 88 -7.37 -5.51 -12.05
N GLN A 89 -7.19 -4.24 -11.71
CA GLN A 89 -7.45 -3.06 -12.54
C GLN A 89 -6.15 -2.36 -12.97
N LEU A 90 -4.98 -2.98 -12.75
CA LEU A 90 -3.68 -2.35 -12.98
C LEU A 90 -3.28 -2.28 -14.46
N GLU A 91 -4.01 -2.91 -15.39
CA GLU A 91 -3.71 -2.82 -16.83
C GLU A 91 -3.68 -1.36 -17.31
N GLY A 92 -2.59 -0.96 -17.98
CA GLY A 92 -2.31 0.42 -18.37
C GLY A 92 -1.95 1.35 -17.21
N GLY A 93 -1.91 0.84 -15.99
CA GLY A 93 -1.67 1.61 -14.77
C GLY A 93 -0.21 1.62 -14.31
N VAL A 94 -0.01 2.18 -13.12
CA VAL A 94 1.31 2.35 -12.49
C VAL A 94 1.29 1.80 -11.08
N PHE A 95 2.27 0.96 -10.75
CA PHE A 95 2.56 0.52 -9.39
C PHE A 95 3.91 1.08 -8.92
N ILE A 96 3.92 1.77 -7.78
CA ILE A 96 5.12 2.33 -7.18
C ILE A 96 5.41 1.60 -5.87
N ASN A 97 6.55 0.91 -5.81
CA ASN A 97 7.14 0.40 -4.58
C ASN A 97 8.10 1.44 -4.00
N LEU A 98 7.68 2.11 -2.93
CA LEU A 98 8.44 3.18 -2.28
C LEU A 98 9.05 2.67 -0.96
N GLY A 99 10.36 2.40 -0.97
CA GLY A 99 11.14 2.09 0.25
C GLY A 99 10.85 0.75 0.93
N SER A 100 10.07 -0.15 0.32
CA SER A 100 9.83 -1.48 0.87
C SER A 100 10.73 -2.53 0.22
N ALA A 101 11.68 -3.07 0.99
CA ALA A 101 12.60 -4.09 0.51
C ALA A 101 12.00 -5.51 0.48
N VAL A 102 10.93 -5.77 1.24
CA VAL A 102 10.38 -7.13 1.44
C VAL A 102 8.86 -7.17 1.40
N ILE A 103 8.16 -6.51 2.32
CA ILE A 103 6.71 -6.74 2.54
C ILE A 103 5.88 -6.40 1.30
N LEU A 104 5.99 -5.17 0.77
CA LEU A 104 5.21 -4.79 -0.41
C LEU A 104 5.63 -5.54 -1.69
N PRO A 105 6.92 -5.77 -1.98
CA PRO A 105 7.31 -6.64 -3.11
C PRO A 105 6.68 -8.02 -3.07
N GLU A 106 6.63 -8.66 -1.88
CA GLU A 106 6.02 -9.98 -1.73
C GLU A 106 4.50 -9.90 -1.87
N VAL A 107 3.83 -8.96 -1.17
CA VAL A 107 2.38 -8.74 -1.27
C VAL A 107 1.94 -8.48 -2.71
N PHE A 108 2.64 -7.59 -3.42
CA PHE A 108 2.39 -7.27 -4.82
C PHE A 108 2.50 -8.49 -5.72
N LEU A 109 3.59 -9.26 -5.61
CA LEU A 109 3.77 -10.45 -6.42
C LEU A 109 2.63 -11.47 -6.19
N LYS A 110 2.20 -11.68 -4.93
CA LYS A 110 1.12 -12.62 -4.61
C LYS A 110 -0.23 -12.14 -5.12
N ALA A 111 -0.51 -10.85 -4.97
CA ALA A 111 -1.73 -10.24 -5.50
C ALA A 111 -1.78 -10.34 -7.02
N LEU A 112 -0.67 -10.04 -7.71
CA LEU A 112 -0.57 -10.14 -9.17
C LEU A 112 -0.77 -11.58 -9.66
N THR A 113 -0.11 -12.56 -9.03
CA THR A 113 -0.30 -13.97 -9.34
C THR A 113 -1.75 -14.39 -9.13
N LEU A 114 -2.36 -14.00 -8.01
CA LEU A 114 -3.76 -14.30 -7.73
C LEU A 114 -4.70 -13.76 -8.83
N VAL A 115 -4.58 -12.48 -9.20
CA VAL A 115 -5.49 -11.88 -10.19
C VAL A 115 -5.30 -12.48 -11.59
N ARG A 116 -4.06 -12.80 -11.97
CA ARG A 116 -3.78 -13.47 -13.26
C ARG A 116 -4.38 -14.87 -13.29
N ASN A 117 -4.27 -15.62 -12.18
CA ASN A 117 -4.88 -16.95 -12.07
C ASN A 117 -6.41 -16.91 -12.09
N LEU A 118 -7.02 -15.81 -11.66
CA LEU A 118 -8.46 -15.56 -11.77
C LEU A 118 -8.89 -15.08 -13.17
N GLY A 119 -7.96 -14.95 -14.12
CA GLY A 119 -8.25 -14.60 -15.52
C GLY A 119 -8.25 -13.11 -15.83
N HIS A 120 -7.87 -12.24 -14.90
CA HIS A 120 -7.74 -10.81 -15.17
C HIS A 120 -6.55 -10.54 -16.11
N LYS A 121 -6.76 -9.71 -17.13
CA LYS A 121 -5.71 -9.26 -18.04
C LYS A 121 -4.92 -8.14 -17.38
N VAL A 122 -3.83 -8.52 -16.71
CA VAL A 122 -2.89 -7.60 -16.06
C VAL A 122 -1.48 -7.95 -16.55
N ARG A 123 -1.12 -7.47 -17.74
CA ARG A 123 0.12 -7.77 -18.46
C ARG A 123 0.91 -6.51 -18.79
N ASP A 124 0.24 -5.43 -19.22
CA ASP A 124 0.91 -4.20 -19.64
C ASP A 124 0.69 -3.10 -18.61
N PHE A 125 1.68 -2.86 -17.76
CA PHE A 125 1.66 -1.81 -16.74
C PHE A 125 3.08 -1.35 -16.41
N THR A 126 3.18 -0.19 -15.79
CA THR A 126 4.47 0.36 -15.36
C THR A 126 4.72 0.05 -13.89
N THR A 127 5.91 -0.45 -13.56
CA THR A 127 6.35 -0.56 -12.17
C THR A 127 7.53 0.36 -11.91
N VAL A 128 7.56 0.96 -10.72
CA VAL A 128 8.66 1.78 -10.25
C VAL A 128 9.08 1.26 -8.89
N ASN A 129 10.34 0.85 -8.75
CA ASN A 129 10.97 0.66 -7.45
C ASN A 129 11.80 1.90 -7.12
N MET A 130 11.59 2.46 -5.93
CA MET A 130 12.32 3.62 -5.45
C MET A 130 12.93 3.34 -4.07
N ASP A 131 14.26 3.36 -3.97
CA ASP A 131 14.99 3.05 -2.74
C ASP A 131 16.38 3.72 -2.69
N PHE A 132 16.96 3.87 -1.51
CA PHE A 132 18.33 4.39 -1.33
C PHE A 132 19.38 3.46 -1.92
N ILE A 133 19.11 2.14 -1.89
CA ILE A 133 20.01 1.11 -2.40
C ILE A 133 19.27 0.09 -3.27
N ARG A 134 19.99 -0.56 -4.18
CA ARG A 134 19.42 -1.63 -4.99
C ARG A 134 19.31 -2.91 -4.20
N HIS A 135 18.09 -3.34 -3.94
CA HIS A 135 17.79 -4.63 -3.32
C HIS A 135 17.43 -5.69 -4.37
N TYR A 136 17.91 -6.92 -4.20
CA TYR A 136 17.59 -8.03 -5.11
C TYR A 136 16.09 -8.30 -5.20
N ARG A 137 15.38 -8.37 -4.06
CA ARG A 137 13.95 -8.72 -4.04
C ARG A 137 13.07 -7.74 -4.80
N PRO A 138 13.12 -6.41 -4.58
CA PRO A 138 12.36 -5.47 -5.39
C PRO A 138 12.76 -5.48 -6.87
N MET A 139 14.05 -5.62 -7.18
CA MET A 139 14.48 -5.77 -8.58
C MET A 139 13.82 -6.99 -9.25
N THR A 140 13.73 -8.12 -8.55
CA THR A 140 13.12 -9.32 -9.11
C THR A 140 11.58 -9.27 -9.10
N ASN A 141 10.98 -8.93 -7.96
CA ASN A 141 9.55 -9.08 -7.70
C ASN A 141 8.70 -7.86 -8.09
N VAL A 142 9.31 -6.69 -8.31
CA VAL A 142 8.63 -5.46 -8.74
C VAL A 142 9.06 -5.08 -10.15
N VAL A 143 10.37 -5.05 -10.42
CA VAL A 143 10.91 -4.48 -11.67
C VAL A 143 10.91 -5.49 -12.81
N HIS A 144 11.40 -6.72 -12.60
CA HIS A 144 11.61 -7.67 -13.70
C HIS A 144 10.44 -8.64 -13.91
N ARG A 145 10.12 -9.52 -12.93
CA ARG A 145 9.14 -10.60 -13.12
C ARG A 145 7.73 -10.11 -13.51
N PRO A 146 7.19 -9.04 -12.88
CA PRO A 146 5.83 -8.58 -13.18
C PRO A 146 5.66 -8.14 -14.63
N THR A 147 6.72 -7.58 -15.23
CA THR A 147 6.70 -6.95 -16.57
C THR A 147 7.30 -7.83 -17.67
N LEU A 148 7.50 -9.13 -17.42
CA LEU A 148 8.02 -10.06 -18.45
C LEU A 148 7.01 -10.31 -19.58
N GLU A 149 5.71 -10.25 -19.28
CA GLU A 149 4.62 -10.51 -20.24
C GLU A 149 4.11 -9.23 -20.94
N GLY A 150 4.71 -8.08 -20.63
CA GLY A 150 4.30 -6.74 -21.07
C GLY A 150 4.70 -5.67 -20.05
N GLY A 151 4.61 -4.38 -20.41
CA GLY A 151 4.92 -3.30 -19.48
C GLY A 151 6.38 -2.88 -19.37
N LYS A 152 6.67 -2.01 -18.40
CA LYS A 152 8.00 -1.44 -18.16
C LYS A 152 8.31 -1.36 -16.67
N GLY A 153 9.48 -1.87 -16.28
CA GLY A 153 9.97 -1.77 -14.92
C GLY A 153 11.10 -0.75 -14.80
N TYR A 154 10.99 0.15 -13.84
CA TYR A 154 11.99 1.17 -13.53
C TYR A 154 12.53 1.00 -12.11
N CYS A 155 13.83 1.26 -11.92
CA CYS A 155 14.45 1.32 -10.61
C CYS A 155 15.17 2.65 -10.44
N LEU A 156 14.66 3.48 -9.54
CA LEU A 156 15.19 4.79 -9.18
C LEU A 156 15.94 4.66 -7.85
N VAL A 157 17.22 5.03 -7.85
CA VAL A 157 18.09 4.90 -6.68
C VAL A 157 18.49 6.28 -6.19
N GLY A 158 18.24 6.55 -4.92
CA GLY A 158 18.54 7.84 -4.31
C GLY A 158 17.72 8.08 -3.05
N HIS A 159 17.73 9.31 -2.56
CA HIS A 159 17.01 9.67 -1.35
C HIS A 159 15.52 9.90 -1.61
N HIS A 160 14.65 9.25 -0.84
CA HIS A 160 13.19 9.36 -1.00
C HIS A 160 12.71 10.80 -0.80
N GLU A 161 13.31 11.54 0.13
CA GLU A 161 12.97 12.93 0.40
C GLU A 161 13.25 13.87 -0.77
N ILE A 162 14.02 13.43 -1.77
CA ILE A 162 14.28 14.18 -3.01
C ILE A 162 13.48 13.58 -4.16
N MET A 163 13.62 12.28 -4.40
CA MET A 163 13.09 11.63 -5.60
C MET A 163 11.56 11.63 -5.64
N PHE A 164 10.90 11.37 -4.51
CA PHE A 164 9.44 11.26 -4.50
C PHE A 164 8.77 12.64 -4.69
N PRO A 165 9.19 13.72 -4.02
CA PRO A 165 8.70 15.07 -4.33
C PRO A 165 8.96 15.51 -5.78
N LEU A 166 10.14 15.20 -6.35
CA LEU A 166 10.45 15.52 -7.75
C LEU A 166 9.54 14.77 -8.72
N LEU A 167 9.31 13.47 -8.48
CA LEU A 167 8.38 12.69 -9.29
C LEU A 167 6.96 13.25 -9.21
N ALA A 168 6.50 13.59 -8.00
CA ALA A 168 5.19 14.19 -7.79
C ALA A 168 5.06 15.53 -8.53
N ALA A 169 6.06 16.41 -8.41
CA ALA A 169 6.08 17.70 -9.10
C ALA A 169 6.05 17.54 -10.62
N ALA A 170 6.88 16.65 -11.17
CA ALA A 170 6.93 16.39 -12.62
C ALA A 170 5.59 15.84 -13.15
N VAL A 171 4.91 14.97 -12.39
CA VAL A 171 3.58 14.46 -12.76
C VAL A 171 2.54 15.56 -12.73
N ILE A 172 2.54 16.42 -11.70
CA ILE A 172 1.60 17.54 -11.59
C ILE A 172 1.80 18.52 -12.76
N GLU A 173 3.04 18.86 -13.09
CA GLU A 173 3.38 19.75 -14.20
C GLU A 173 2.94 19.16 -15.55
N ALA A 174 3.26 17.89 -15.81
CA ALA A 174 2.85 17.22 -17.04
C ALA A 174 1.32 17.13 -17.19
N LEU A 175 0.59 16.91 -16.09
CA LEU A 175 -0.88 16.88 -16.11
C LEU A 175 -1.48 18.25 -16.44
N HIS A 176 -0.85 19.36 -16.00
CA HIS A 176 -1.28 20.69 -16.37
C HIS A 176 -1.04 20.98 -17.86
N GLU A 177 0.08 20.52 -18.43
CA GLU A 177 0.38 20.70 -19.85
C GLU A 177 -0.56 19.91 -20.77
N ILE A 178 -0.97 18.70 -20.37
CA ILE A 178 -1.89 17.84 -21.15
C ILE A 178 -3.36 18.32 -21.06
N GLY A 179 -3.70 19.09 -20.02
CA GLY A 179 -5.04 19.67 -19.84
C GLY A 179 -5.33 20.90 -20.70
N HIS A 180 -4.36 21.38 -21.49
CA HIS A 180 -4.47 22.45 -22.48
C HIS A 180 -4.52 21.88 -23.91
#